data_AF-A0A972ERY8-F1
#
_entry.id   AF-A0A972ERY8-F1
#
_cell.length_a   1.000
_cell.length_b   1.000
_cell.length_c   1.000
_cell.angle_alpha   90.00
_cell.angle_beta   90.00
_cell.angle_gamma   90.00
#
_symmetry.space_group_name_H-M   'P 1'
#
loop_
_entity.id
_entity.type
_entity.pdbx_description
1 polymer ?
#
loop_
_entity_poly.entity_id
_entity_poly.type
_entity_poly.pdbx_seq_one_letter_code
_entity_poly.pdbx_strand_id
1 'polypeptide(L)'
;MYLVYYDESGDDGLPGASELFVLTALRVHDSDYRNVYEEIKLFRSTLRKKYAFPSRSELHTRELLLHKKPYVALNLPEHRRLDILDEFINFVPSLPLNFTNIVINKPKIQRTDYDVLDKALTYSIQRIENTIKRDKPGEFFLIITDDGRVEKMRRTSRRLQKINYIPNSNGLGYSNKPIQGLIEDPLPKPSDQSYFIQYSDMVSYLISLYMRHRLGIDRFPSKLPTAINYDKLVDWLTVLKPILNVVASRESKFGFGIVCYPK
;
A
#
# COMPACT_ATOMS: atom_id res chain seq x y z
N MET A 1 -15.73 -13.05 -3.57
CA MET A 1 -14.81 -12.84 -2.42
C MET A 1 -13.68 -11.91 -2.81
N TYR A 2 -13.11 -11.14 -1.88
CA TYR A 2 -11.94 -10.28 -2.14
C TYR A 2 -10.61 -10.89 -1.70
N LEU A 3 -9.58 -10.75 -2.54
CA LEU A 3 -8.19 -11.00 -2.18
C LEU A 3 -7.51 -9.66 -1.88
N VAL A 4 -6.89 -9.54 -0.71
CA VAL A 4 -6.26 -8.31 -0.23
C VAL A 4 -4.77 -8.52 -0.06
N TYR A 5 -3.96 -7.81 -0.84
CA TYR A 5 -2.50 -7.89 -0.85
C TYR A 5 -1.89 -6.70 -0.15
N TYR A 6 -1.09 -6.98 0.88
CA TYR A 6 -0.38 -5.98 1.66
C TYR A 6 1.07 -5.84 1.25
N ASP A 7 1.54 -4.61 1.30
CA ASP A 7 2.96 -4.26 1.37
C ASP A 7 3.13 -2.92 2.09
N GLU A 8 4.36 -2.58 2.47
CA GLU A 8 4.67 -1.38 3.21
C GLU A 8 5.86 -0.58 2.67
N SER A 9 5.90 0.69 3.06
CA SER A 9 7.08 1.55 2.92
C SER A 9 7.47 2.10 4.28
N GLY A 10 8.70 1.79 4.69
CA GLY A 10 9.23 2.13 6.01
C GLY A 10 9.25 0.95 6.97
N ASP A 11 10.17 1.00 7.94
CA ASP A 11 10.31 -0.01 8.99
C ASP A 11 9.25 0.20 10.08
N ASP A 12 8.85 -0.82 10.86
CA ASP A 12 7.86 -0.68 11.94
C ASP A 12 8.47 -0.37 13.32
N GLY A 13 9.80 -0.30 13.41
CA GLY A 13 10.53 -0.02 14.64
C GLY A 13 10.33 1.39 15.19
N LEU A 14 10.53 1.50 16.50
CA LEU A 14 10.53 2.71 17.32
C LEU A 14 11.47 2.51 18.52
N PRO A 15 12.48 3.38 18.79
CA PRO A 15 13.06 4.44 17.96
C PRO A 15 14.12 3.92 16.95
N GLY A 16 14.67 4.80 16.09
CA GLY A 16 15.81 4.47 15.21
C GLY A 16 15.45 3.93 13.81
N ALA A 17 14.19 4.08 13.40
CA ALA A 17 13.65 3.61 12.14
C ALA A 17 13.17 4.78 11.26
N SER A 18 12.62 4.47 10.07
CA SER A 18 12.02 5.49 9.20
C SER A 18 10.93 6.30 9.92
N GLU A 19 10.84 7.59 9.59
CA GLU A 19 9.92 8.55 10.22
C GLU A 19 8.46 8.25 9.88
N LEU A 20 8.22 7.70 8.69
CA LEU A 20 6.91 7.22 8.27
C LEU A 20 6.92 5.69 8.15
N PHE A 21 5.77 5.11 8.46
CA PHE A 21 5.41 3.75 8.07
C PHE A 21 4.11 3.84 7.27
N VAL A 22 4.14 3.39 6.01
CA VAL A 22 2.98 3.42 5.11
C VAL A 22 2.59 1.99 4.79
N LEU A 23 1.39 1.58 5.20
CA LEU A 23 0.82 0.28 4.89
C LEU A 23 -0.23 0.44 3.80
N THR A 24 -0.04 -0.25 2.69
CA THR A 24 -0.95 -0.23 1.54
C THR A 24 -1.57 -1.60 1.35
N ALA A 25 -2.88 -1.60 1.14
CA ALA A 25 -3.66 -2.80 0.84
C ALA A 25 -4.33 -2.67 -0.52
N LEU A 26 -3.91 -3.49 -1.48
CA LEU A 26 -4.58 -3.68 -2.76
C LEU A 26 -5.67 -4.73 -2.59
N ARG A 27 -6.92 -4.43 -2.94
CA ARG A 27 -8.00 -5.42 -3.04
C ARG A 27 -8.41 -5.66 -4.49
N VAL A 28 -8.67 -6.93 -4.81
CA VAL A 28 -9.23 -7.40 -6.09
C VAL A 28 -10.32 -8.42 -5.81
N HIS A 29 -11.42 -8.38 -6.56
CA HIS A 29 -12.46 -9.39 -6.44
C HIS A 29 -12.03 -10.69 -7.15
N ASP A 30 -12.39 -11.85 -6.61
CA ASP A 30 -12.03 -13.17 -7.15
C ASP A 30 -12.53 -13.36 -8.59
N SER A 31 -13.71 -12.84 -8.92
CA SER A 31 -14.25 -12.85 -10.29
C SER A 31 -13.35 -12.13 -11.30
N ASP A 32 -12.60 -11.13 -10.86
CA ASP A 32 -11.74 -10.30 -11.72
C ASP A 32 -10.28 -10.78 -11.72
N TYR A 33 -9.91 -11.62 -10.74
CA TYR A 33 -8.52 -11.99 -10.46
C TYR A 33 -7.79 -12.54 -11.69
N ARG A 34 -8.41 -13.49 -12.40
CA ARG A 34 -7.80 -14.14 -13.57
C ARG A 34 -7.53 -13.12 -14.69
N ASN A 35 -8.52 -12.28 -14.99
CA ASN A 35 -8.40 -11.28 -16.05
C ASN A 35 -7.32 -10.25 -15.71
N VAL A 36 -7.35 -9.72 -14.47
CA VAL A 36 -6.32 -8.79 -13.99
C VAL A 36 -4.92 -9.39 -14.07
N TYR A 37 -4.76 -10.66 -13.67
CA TYR A 37 -3.47 -11.34 -13.71
C TYR A 37 -2.91 -11.47 -15.14
N GLU A 38 -3.76 -11.80 -16.11
CA GLU A 38 -3.34 -11.88 -17.52
C GLU A 38 -3.02 -10.50 -18.11
N GLU A 39 -3.82 -9.46 -17.82
CA GLU A 39 -3.52 -8.08 -18.22
C GLU A 39 -2.17 -7.61 -17.66
N ILE A 40 -1.88 -7.90 -16.40
CA ILE A 40 -0.57 -7.59 -15.81
C ILE A 40 0.54 -8.34 -16.57
N LYS A 41 0.37 -9.62 -16.91
CA LYS A 41 1.39 -10.36 -17.68
C LYS A 41 1.63 -9.76 -19.06
N LEU A 42 0.57 -9.33 -19.75
CA LEU A 42 0.68 -8.66 -21.04
C LEU A 42 1.44 -7.34 -20.90
N PHE A 43 1.10 -6.54 -19.89
CA PHE A 43 1.81 -5.31 -19.57
C PHE A 43 3.31 -5.56 -19.29
N ARG A 44 3.64 -6.60 -18.51
CA ARG A 44 5.02 -7.01 -18.24
C ARG A 44 5.79 -7.47 -19.49
N SER A 45 5.09 -8.03 -20.48
CA SER A 45 5.67 -8.33 -21.80
C SER A 45 5.95 -7.05 -22.60
N THR A 46 5.07 -6.05 -22.53
CA THR A 46 5.28 -4.73 -23.15
C THR A 46 6.52 -4.04 -22.59
N LEU A 47 6.69 -4.03 -21.26
CA LEU A 47 7.88 -3.45 -20.63
C LEU A 47 9.17 -4.14 -21.05
N ARG A 48 9.15 -5.47 -21.20
CA ARG A 48 10.29 -6.22 -21.71
C ARG A 48 10.65 -5.81 -23.14
N LYS A 49 9.65 -5.69 -24.01
CA LYS A 49 9.86 -5.29 -25.41
C LYS A 49 10.38 -3.85 -25.53
N LYS A 50 9.86 -2.91 -24.73
CA LYS A 50 10.17 -1.48 -24.83
C LYS A 50 11.46 -1.08 -24.10
N TYR A 51 11.74 -1.70 -22.95
CA TYR A 51 12.82 -1.28 -22.06
C TYR A 51 13.85 -2.36 -21.75
N ALA A 52 13.74 -3.56 -22.36
CA ALA A 52 14.50 -4.74 -21.96
C ALA A 52 14.31 -5.11 -20.47
N PHE A 53 13.22 -4.65 -19.85
CA PHE A 53 12.93 -4.93 -18.44
C PHE A 53 12.46 -6.39 -18.27
N PRO A 54 13.16 -7.25 -17.51
CA PRO A 54 12.83 -8.67 -17.46
C PRO A 54 11.42 -8.93 -16.90
N SER A 55 10.58 -9.66 -17.62
CA SER A 55 9.19 -9.90 -17.16
C SER A 55 9.10 -10.66 -15.84
N ARG A 56 10.12 -11.46 -15.50
CA ARG A 56 10.23 -12.23 -14.25
C ARG A 56 10.94 -11.49 -13.12
N SER A 57 11.60 -10.36 -13.37
CA SER A 57 12.25 -9.64 -12.26
C SER A 57 11.19 -8.97 -11.40
N GLU A 58 11.27 -9.12 -10.10
CA GLU A 58 10.45 -8.34 -9.19
C GLU A 58 10.50 -6.84 -9.52
N LEU A 59 9.39 -6.14 -9.35
CA LEU A 59 9.32 -4.68 -9.42
C LEU A 59 9.22 -4.11 -8.00
N HIS A 60 10.37 -3.69 -7.47
CA HIS A 60 10.47 -2.93 -6.24
C HIS A 60 10.79 -1.47 -6.61
N THR A 61 9.81 -0.60 -6.36
CA THR A 61 9.75 0.76 -6.91
C THR A 61 10.87 1.63 -6.38
N ARG A 62 11.20 1.50 -5.08
CA ARG A 62 12.30 2.22 -4.47
C ARG A 62 13.64 1.86 -5.11
N GLU A 63 13.92 0.58 -5.27
CA GLU A 63 15.17 0.05 -5.81
C GLU A 63 15.30 0.45 -7.29
N LEU A 64 14.20 0.44 -8.04
CA LEU A 64 14.15 0.94 -9.41
C LEU A 64 14.51 2.42 -9.47
N LEU A 65 13.85 3.26 -8.67
CA LEU A 65 14.06 4.71 -8.68
C LEU A 65 15.43 5.14 -8.13
N LEU A 66 15.96 4.45 -7.13
CA LEU A 66 17.25 4.76 -6.54
C LEU A 66 18.43 4.08 -7.26
N HIS A 67 18.17 3.39 -8.38
CA HIS A 67 19.16 2.65 -9.16
C HIS A 67 19.95 1.65 -8.29
N LYS A 68 19.25 0.82 -7.52
CA LYS A 68 19.83 -0.21 -6.65
C LYS A 68 19.75 -1.59 -7.31
N LYS A 69 20.44 -2.58 -6.71
CA LYS A 69 20.30 -3.98 -7.12
C LYS A 69 18.81 -4.40 -6.98
N PRO A 70 18.27 -5.23 -7.90
CA PRO A 70 18.94 -5.83 -9.05
C PRO A 70 19.04 -4.93 -10.29
N TYR A 71 18.41 -3.74 -10.30
CA TYR A 71 18.28 -2.88 -11.49
C TYR A 71 19.59 -2.26 -11.99
N VAL A 72 20.62 -2.18 -11.15
CA VAL A 72 21.98 -1.78 -11.59
C VAL A 72 22.47 -2.62 -12.78
N ALA A 73 22.13 -3.91 -12.81
CA ALA A 73 22.55 -4.80 -13.89
C ALA A 73 21.86 -4.50 -15.24
N LEU A 74 20.73 -3.79 -15.23
CA LEU A 74 20.01 -3.41 -16.44
C LEU A 74 20.58 -2.15 -17.09
N ASN A 75 21.46 -1.41 -16.40
CA ASN A 75 22.07 -0.16 -16.84
C ASN A 75 21.07 0.84 -17.44
N LEU A 76 19.88 0.91 -16.84
CA LEU A 76 18.82 1.80 -17.32
C LEU A 76 19.11 3.25 -16.92
N PRO A 77 19.18 4.18 -17.88
CA PRO A 77 19.35 5.59 -17.54
C PRO A 77 18.12 6.11 -16.78
N GLU A 78 18.28 7.18 -16.02
CA GLU A 78 17.24 7.73 -15.15
C GLU A 78 15.90 7.94 -15.84
N HIS A 79 15.89 8.59 -17.01
CA HIS A 79 14.67 8.83 -17.78
C HIS A 79 13.91 7.54 -18.12
N ARG A 80 14.61 6.44 -18.45
CA ARG A 80 13.95 5.15 -18.73
C ARG A 80 13.34 4.52 -17.48
N ARG A 81 13.97 4.69 -16.32
CA ARG A 81 13.43 4.18 -15.04
C ARG A 81 12.16 4.95 -14.66
N LEU A 82 12.12 6.25 -14.94
CA LEU A 82 10.93 7.08 -14.80
C LEU A 82 9.85 6.70 -15.82
N ASP A 83 10.20 6.51 -17.10
CA ASP A 83 9.27 6.08 -18.14
C ASP A 83 8.60 4.75 -17.78
N ILE A 84 9.37 3.79 -17.24
CA ILE A 84 8.82 2.51 -16.76
C ILE A 84 7.79 2.76 -15.66
N LEU A 85 8.12 3.58 -14.65
CA LEU A 85 7.19 3.86 -13.56
C LEU A 85 5.95 4.64 -14.05
N ASP A 86 6.12 5.58 -14.98
CA ASP A 86 5.02 6.28 -15.64
C ASP A 86 4.09 5.29 -16.36
N GLU A 87 4.62 4.31 -17.08
CA GLU A 87 3.83 3.26 -17.74
C GLU A 87 3.05 2.40 -16.72
N PHE A 88 3.67 2.05 -15.58
CA PHE A 88 2.97 1.35 -14.50
C PHE A 88 1.80 2.17 -13.98
N ILE A 89 2.06 3.43 -13.61
CA ILE A 89 1.08 4.32 -13.00
C ILE A 89 -0.10 4.60 -13.94
N ASN A 90 0.16 4.72 -15.25
CA ASN A 90 -0.90 4.89 -16.25
C ASN A 90 -1.67 3.59 -16.55
N PHE A 91 -1.04 2.42 -16.38
CA PHE A 91 -1.68 1.13 -16.60
C PHE A 91 -2.62 0.72 -15.45
N VAL A 92 -2.19 0.86 -14.18
CA VAL A 92 -2.95 0.32 -13.03
C VAL A 92 -4.41 0.78 -12.98
N PRO A 93 -4.77 2.05 -13.27
CA PRO A 93 -6.16 2.51 -13.26
C PRO A 93 -7.09 1.81 -14.26
N SER A 94 -6.56 1.11 -15.26
CA SER A 94 -7.35 0.29 -16.19
C SER A 94 -7.87 -1.01 -15.57
N LEU A 95 -7.34 -1.41 -14.41
CA LEU A 95 -7.68 -2.65 -13.73
C LEU A 95 -8.75 -2.42 -12.65
N PRO A 96 -9.67 -3.37 -12.39
CA PRO A 96 -10.64 -3.32 -11.30
C PRO A 96 -9.99 -3.57 -9.93
N LEU A 97 -9.04 -2.71 -9.57
CA LEU A 97 -8.29 -2.74 -8.32
C LEU A 97 -8.71 -1.59 -7.42
N ASN A 98 -8.50 -1.75 -6.11
CA ASN A 98 -8.69 -0.66 -5.17
C ASN A 98 -7.64 -0.67 -4.05
N PHE A 99 -7.09 0.49 -3.71
CA PHE A 99 -5.99 0.63 -2.76
C PHE A 99 -6.41 1.39 -1.51
N THR A 100 -6.17 0.82 -0.33
CA THR A 100 -6.35 1.49 0.96
C THR A 100 -5.01 1.80 1.59
N ASN A 101 -4.78 3.08 1.93
CA ASN A 101 -3.46 3.56 2.38
C ASN A 101 -3.53 4.10 3.81
N ILE A 102 -2.76 3.49 4.71
CA ILE A 102 -2.60 3.92 6.10
C ILE A 102 -1.18 4.43 6.31
N VAL A 103 -1.05 5.59 6.94
CA VAL A 103 0.22 6.24 7.24
C VAL A 103 0.32 6.41 8.75
N ILE A 104 1.41 5.91 9.32
CA ILE A 104 1.81 6.17 10.69
C ILE A 104 2.93 7.22 10.67
N ASN A 105 2.63 8.41 11.18
CA ASN A 105 3.55 9.51 11.42
C ASN A 105 4.25 9.29 12.76
N LYS A 106 5.42 8.65 12.73
CA LYS A 106 6.15 8.28 13.94
C LYS A 106 6.70 9.44 14.75
N PRO A 107 7.14 10.57 14.15
CA PRO A 107 7.50 11.78 14.91
C PRO A 107 6.41 12.31 15.86
N LYS A 108 5.14 11.97 15.62
CA LYS A 108 4.02 12.34 16.52
C LYS A 108 3.76 11.33 17.64
N ILE A 109 4.45 10.19 17.66
CA ILE A 109 4.24 9.15 18.66
C ILE A 109 4.98 9.53 19.93
N GLN A 110 4.24 9.66 21.03
CA GLN A 110 4.79 10.03 22.34
C GLN A 110 5.11 8.82 23.22
N ARG A 111 4.59 7.64 22.86
CA ARG A 111 4.71 6.42 23.66
C ARG A 111 5.70 5.45 23.02
N THR A 112 6.60 4.92 23.82
CA THR A 112 7.63 3.96 23.38
C THR A 112 7.07 2.56 23.11
N ASP A 113 5.91 2.22 23.67
CA ASP A 113 5.23 0.93 23.49
C ASP A 113 4.23 0.92 22.32
N TYR A 114 4.30 1.91 21.43
CA TYR A 114 3.39 2.01 20.29
C TYR A 114 3.74 0.94 19.23
N ASP A 115 2.87 -0.04 19.07
CA ASP A 115 3.00 -1.05 18.01
C ASP A 115 2.54 -0.48 16.66
N VAL A 116 3.50 -0.02 15.85
CA VAL A 116 3.26 0.65 14.55
C VAL A 116 2.49 -0.25 13.60
N LEU A 117 2.93 -1.50 13.44
CA LEU A 117 2.32 -2.44 12.51
C LEU A 117 0.91 -2.84 12.97
N ASP A 118 0.74 -3.13 14.27
CA ASP A 118 -0.58 -3.48 14.82
C ASP A 118 -1.60 -2.36 14.59
N LYS A 119 -1.19 -1.10 14.79
CA LYS A 119 -2.07 0.06 14.59
C LYS A 119 -2.37 0.29 13.11
N ALA A 120 -1.35 0.26 12.25
CA ALA A 120 -1.54 0.42 10.81
C ALA A 120 -2.49 -0.66 10.26
N LEU A 121 -2.26 -1.92 10.64
CA LEU A 121 -3.07 -3.05 10.20
C LEU A 121 -4.49 -2.99 10.76
N THR A 122 -4.66 -2.62 12.03
CA THR A 122 -5.99 -2.40 12.64
C THR A 122 -6.79 -1.39 11.84
N TYR A 123 -6.20 -0.22 11.56
CA TYR A 123 -6.87 0.82 10.78
C TYR A 123 -7.15 0.41 9.33
N SER A 124 -6.27 -0.40 8.73
CA SER A 124 -6.43 -0.90 7.37
C SER A 124 -7.58 -1.91 7.27
N ILE A 125 -7.57 -2.97 8.10
CA ILE A 125 -8.60 -4.03 8.10
C ILE A 125 -9.99 -3.44 8.37
N GLN A 126 -10.11 -2.53 9.33
CA GLN A 126 -11.39 -1.84 9.61
C GLN A 126 -11.93 -1.12 8.36
N ARG A 127 -11.06 -0.47 7.58
CA ARG A 127 -11.46 0.26 6.37
C ARG A 127 -11.84 -0.68 5.25
N ILE A 128 -11.04 -1.72 5.02
CA ILE A 128 -11.35 -2.76 4.03
C ILE A 128 -12.70 -3.39 4.33
N GLU A 129 -12.93 -3.79 5.59
CA GLU A 129 -14.20 -4.40 5.98
C GLU A 129 -15.37 -3.43 5.77
N ASN A 130 -15.25 -2.17 6.21
CA ASN A 130 -16.31 -1.17 6.02
C ASN A 130 -16.58 -0.90 4.54
N THR A 131 -15.53 -0.85 3.72
CA THR A 131 -15.64 -0.63 2.28
C THR A 131 -16.31 -1.82 1.60
N ILE A 132 -15.91 -3.06 1.91
CA ILE A 132 -16.53 -4.27 1.37
C ILE A 132 -17.99 -4.38 1.81
N LYS A 133 -18.29 -4.20 3.11
CA LYS A 133 -19.68 -4.22 3.63
C LYS A 133 -20.58 -3.20 2.94
N ARG A 134 -20.04 -2.04 2.54
CA ARG A 134 -20.79 -1.02 1.80
C ARG A 134 -20.96 -1.38 0.32
N ASP A 135 -19.87 -1.74 -0.35
CA ASP A 135 -19.85 -1.91 -1.81
C ASP A 135 -20.44 -3.25 -2.26
N LYS A 136 -20.22 -4.31 -1.46
CA LYS A 136 -20.65 -5.69 -1.71
C LYS A 136 -21.02 -6.37 -0.38
N PRO A 137 -22.21 -6.06 0.20
CA PRO A 137 -22.66 -6.67 1.44
C PRO A 137 -22.64 -8.21 1.37
N GLY A 138 -22.12 -8.85 2.42
CA GLY A 138 -22.01 -10.31 2.49
C GLY A 138 -20.75 -10.92 1.88
N GLU A 139 -19.92 -10.13 1.19
CA GLU A 139 -18.63 -10.60 0.68
C GLU A 139 -17.59 -10.72 1.79
N PHE A 140 -16.81 -11.80 1.70
CA PHE A 140 -15.67 -12.07 2.56
C PHE A 140 -14.36 -11.60 1.91
N PHE A 141 -13.28 -11.59 2.70
CA PHE A 141 -11.95 -11.31 2.19
C PHE A 141 -10.86 -12.15 2.84
N LEU A 142 -9.77 -12.31 2.10
CA LEU A 142 -8.52 -12.96 2.53
C LEU A 142 -7.39 -11.94 2.50
N ILE A 143 -6.45 -12.07 3.44
CA ILE A 143 -5.24 -11.25 3.51
C ILE A 143 -4.05 -12.07 3.04
N ILE A 144 -3.28 -11.51 2.12
CA ILE A 144 -2.03 -12.05 1.59
C ILE A 144 -0.96 -10.98 1.78
N THR A 145 0.21 -11.36 2.28
CA THR A 145 1.29 -10.41 2.59
C THR A 145 2.65 -11.08 2.43
N ASP A 146 3.69 -10.28 2.28
CA ASP A 146 5.07 -10.79 2.25
C ASP A 146 5.44 -11.49 3.57
N ASP A 147 6.31 -12.51 3.46
CA ASP A 147 6.60 -13.48 4.52
C ASP A 147 7.16 -12.84 5.80
N GLY A 148 7.89 -11.72 5.68
CA GLY A 148 8.61 -11.09 6.77
C GLY A 148 7.74 -10.58 7.93
N ARG A 149 6.43 -10.38 7.71
CA ARG A 149 5.52 -9.76 8.71
C ARG A 149 4.31 -10.59 9.09
N VAL A 150 4.13 -11.75 8.45
CA VAL A 150 2.94 -12.59 8.60
C VAL A 150 2.63 -12.92 10.06
N GLU A 151 3.64 -13.26 10.87
CA GLU A 151 3.42 -13.64 12.26
C GLU A 151 2.79 -12.52 13.10
N LYS A 152 3.31 -11.29 13.00
CA LYS A 152 2.76 -10.12 13.69
C LYS A 152 1.34 -9.83 13.19
N MET A 153 1.14 -9.87 11.87
CA MET A 153 -0.17 -9.61 11.26
C MET A 153 -1.24 -10.63 11.67
N ARG A 154 -0.88 -11.92 11.83
CA ARG A 154 -1.77 -12.97 12.36
C ARG A 154 -2.25 -12.67 13.78
N ARG A 155 -1.35 -12.20 14.64
CA ARG A 155 -1.72 -11.83 16.02
C ARG A 155 -2.76 -10.71 16.01
N THR A 156 -2.52 -9.67 15.22
CA THR A 156 -3.44 -8.53 15.06
C THR A 156 -4.77 -8.96 14.45
N SER A 157 -4.78 -9.73 13.36
CA SER A 157 -6.02 -10.14 12.68
C SER A 157 -6.91 -11.00 13.58
N ARG A 158 -6.34 -11.98 14.29
CA ARG A 158 -7.06 -12.84 15.24
C ARG A 158 -7.65 -12.03 16.40
N ARG A 159 -6.89 -11.05 16.91
CA ARG A 159 -7.38 -10.13 17.95
C ARG A 159 -8.59 -9.35 17.46
N LEU A 160 -8.51 -8.78 16.26
CA LEU A 160 -9.58 -7.94 15.69
C LEU A 160 -10.87 -8.72 15.38
N GLN A 161 -10.77 -10.02 15.10
CA GLN A 161 -11.94 -10.90 14.94
C GLN A 161 -12.68 -11.19 16.27
N LYS A 162 -12.10 -10.84 17.43
CA LYS A 162 -12.73 -11.02 18.75
C LYS A 162 -12.99 -9.70 19.46
N ILE A 163 -12.01 -8.81 19.46
CA ILE A 163 -11.98 -7.56 20.22
C ILE A 163 -11.44 -6.45 19.30
N ASN A 164 -12.35 -5.57 18.91
CA ASN A 164 -12.07 -4.42 18.06
C ASN A 164 -12.91 -3.22 18.53
N TYR A 165 -12.39 -2.48 19.50
CA TYR A 165 -13.05 -1.28 20.02
C TYR A 165 -12.89 -0.10 19.06
N ILE A 166 -14.01 0.43 18.59
CA ILE A 166 -14.07 1.59 17.71
C ILE A 166 -14.81 2.72 18.44
N PRO A 167 -14.35 3.99 18.35
CA PRO A 167 -15.08 5.13 18.89
C PRO A 167 -16.50 5.19 18.33
N ASN A 168 -17.47 5.47 19.20
CA ASN A 168 -18.84 5.66 18.74
C ASN A 168 -18.97 6.96 17.93
N SER A 169 -19.92 7.00 17.00
CA SER A 169 -20.14 8.15 16.10
C SER A 169 -20.55 9.43 16.83
N ASN A 170 -21.10 9.31 18.03
CA ASN A 170 -21.45 10.42 18.92
C ASN A 170 -20.25 10.92 19.76
N GLY A 171 -19.06 10.33 19.59
CA GLY A 171 -17.85 10.67 20.36
C GLY A 171 -17.84 10.17 21.80
N LEU A 172 -18.89 9.46 22.24
CA LEU A 172 -19.04 8.97 23.61
C LEU A 172 -18.80 7.46 23.68
N GLY A 173 -17.71 7.07 24.33
CA GLY A 173 -17.36 5.68 24.58
C GLY A 173 -16.91 4.92 23.33
N TYR A 174 -16.75 3.60 23.52
CA TYR A 174 -16.29 2.67 22.50
C TYR A 174 -17.27 1.51 22.38
N SER A 175 -17.46 1.01 21.18
CA SER A 175 -18.20 -0.24 20.93
C SER A 175 -17.26 -1.30 20.38
N ASN A 176 -17.38 -2.54 20.88
CA ASN A 176 -16.69 -3.67 20.28
C ASN A 176 -17.39 -4.04 18.96
N LYS A 177 -16.66 -3.95 17.85
CA LYS A 177 -17.14 -4.32 16.51
C LYS A 177 -16.15 -5.30 15.86
N PRO A 178 -16.19 -6.58 16.25
CA PRO A 178 -15.26 -7.58 15.72
C PRO A 178 -15.32 -7.67 14.20
N ILE A 179 -14.17 -7.93 13.58
CA ILE A 179 -14.08 -8.18 12.14
C ILE A 179 -14.76 -9.52 11.84
N GLN A 180 -15.71 -9.51 10.89
CA GLN A 180 -16.52 -10.65 10.49
C GLN A 180 -16.22 -11.10 9.06
N GLY A 181 -15.73 -10.18 8.21
CA GLY A 181 -15.48 -10.46 6.80
C GLY A 181 -14.19 -11.23 6.51
N LEU A 182 -13.25 -11.30 7.46
CA LEU A 182 -11.98 -12.00 7.30
C LEU A 182 -12.15 -13.49 7.62
N ILE A 183 -11.85 -14.37 6.67
CA ILE A 183 -12.17 -15.81 6.78
C ILE A 183 -10.96 -16.74 6.98
N GLU A 184 -9.75 -16.19 7.08
CA GLU A 184 -8.51 -16.93 7.38
C GLU A 184 -7.46 -15.97 7.97
N ASP A 185 -6.46 -16.53 8.63
CA ASP A 185 -5.24 -15.82 8.98
C ASP A 185 -4.51 -15.27 7.74
N PRO A 186 -3.77 -14.15 7.87
CA PRO A 186 -2.87 -13.67 6.83
C PRO A 186 -1.98 -14.79 6.26
N LEU A 187 -2.04 -14.93 4.94
CA LEU A 187 -1.32 -15.94 4.19
C LEU A 187 0.02 -15.38 3.67
N PRO A 188 1.14 -16.10 3.89
CA PRO A 188 2.44 -15.75 3.33
C PRO A 188 2.43 -15.87 1.81
N LYS A 189 3.08 -14.94 1.12
CA LYS A 189 3.44 -15.09 -0.28
C LYS A 189 4.70 -14.27 -0.58
N PRO A 190 5.76 -14.89 -1.13
CA PRO A 190 6.94 -14.16 -1.58
C PRO A 190 6.59 -13.04 -2.57
N SER A 191 7.10 -11.84 -2.31
CA SER A 191 6.85 -10.65 -3.13
C SER A 191 7.29 -10.82 -4.60
N ASP A 192 8.39 -11.54 -4.85
CA ASP A 192 8.90 -11.88 -6.18
C ASP A 192 7.94 -12.76 -7.01
N GLN A 193 7.06 -13.51 -6.33
CA GLN A 193 6.04 -14.38 -6.93
C GLN A 193 4.65 -13.73 -6.98
N SER A 194 4.50 -12.46 -6.58
CA SER A 194 3.21 -11.79 -6.50
C SER A 194 3.22 -10.39 -7.10
N TYR A 195 2.69 -10.27 -8.32
CA TYR A 195 2.49 -8.95 -8.93
C TYR A 195 1.63 -8.03 -8.06
N PHE A 196 0.62 -8.56 -7.38
CA PHE A 196 -0.25 -7.74 -6.55
C PHE A 196 0.46 -7.14 -5.33
N ILE A 197 1.44 -7.85 -4.74
CA ILE A 197 2.29 -7.29 -3.67
C ILE A 197 3.18 -6.18 -4.24
N GLN A 198 3.80 -6.41 -5.40
CA GLN A 198 4.62 -5.39 -6.09
C GLN A 198 3.83 -4.10 -6.43
N TYR A 199 2.53 -4.21 -6.68
CA TYR A 199 1.66 -3.05 -6.91
C TYR A 199 1.35 -2.33 -5.59
N SER A 200 1.20 -3.06 -4.49
CA SER A 200 1.14 -2.49 -3.15
C SER A 200 2.44 -1.79 -2.77
N ASP A 201 3.63 -2.34 -3.08
CA ASP A 201 4.95 -1.68 -2.90
C ASP A 201 4.98 -0.33 -3.63
N MET A 202 4.61 -0.33 -4.91
CA MET A 202 4.64 0.89 -5.72
C MET A 202 3.78 1.98 -5.08
N VAL A 203 2.54 1.67 -4.74
CA VAL A 203 1.63 2.65 -4.14
C VAL A 203 2.11 3.06 -2.73
N SER A 204 2.58 2.14 -1.90
CA SER A 204 3.08 2.44 -0.55
C SER A 204 4.28 3.40 -0.61
N TYR A 205 5.20 3.19 -1.54
CA TYR A 205 6.38 4.03 -1.72
C TYR A 205 6.01 5.43 -2.25
N LEU A 206 5.12 5.54 -3.24
CA LEU A 206 4.64 6.82 -3.74
C LEU A 206 3.93 7.64 -2.65
N ILE A 207 3.08 6.99 -1.86
CA ILE A 207 2.39 7.62 -0.72
C ILE A 207 3.40 8.06 0.35
N SER A 208 4.43 7.25 0.61
CA SER A 208 5.52 7.59 1.54
C SER A 208 6.26 8.87 1.11
N LEU A 209 6.65 8.96 -0.16
CA LEU A 209 7.28 10.17 -0.71
C LEU A 209 6.37 11.39 -0.63
N TYR A 210 5.10 11.25 -1.04
CA TYR A 210 4.11 12.33 -0.98
C TYR A 210 3.90 12.83 0.46
N MET A 211 3.74 11.91 1.41
CA MET A 211 3.45 12.25 2.80
C MET A 211 4.63 12.84 3.54
N ARG A 212 5.87 12.43 3.21
CA ARG A 212 7.08 13.09 3.73
C ARG A 212 7.04 14.59 3.44
N HIS A 213 6.78 14.96 2.19
CA HIS A 213 6.66 16.36 1.79
C HIS A 213 5.48 17.06 2.48
N ARG A 214 4.28 16.46 2.47
CA ARG A 214 3.07 17.03 3.09
C ARG A 214 3.18 17.27 4.58
N LEU A 215 3.98 16.46 5.28
CA LEU A 215 4.17 16.55 6.72
C LEU A 215 5.40 17.38 7.10
N GLY A 216 6.16 17.90 6.12
CA GLY A 216 7.42 18.61 6.36
C GLY A 216 8.50 17.72 6.96
N ILE A 217 8.43 16.41 6.72
CA ILE A 217 9.37 15.40 7.24
C ILE A 217 10.45 15.20 6.19
N ASP A 218 11.61 15.79 6.44
CA ASP A 218 12.86 15.64 5.68
C ASP A 218 12.81 15.94 4.17
N ARG A 219 14.00 16.01 3.59
CA ARG A 219 14.19 16.08 2.13
C ARG A 219 14.03 14.68 1.52
N PHE A 220 13.63 14.62 0.25
CA PHE A 220 13.61 13.37 -0.51
C PHE A 220 14.96 12.63 -0.42
N PRO A 221 14.99 11.29 -0.57
CA PRO A 221 16.24 10.56 -0.62
C PRO A 221 17.21 11.19 -1.63
N SER A 222 18.48 11.37 -1.26
CA SER A 222 19.46 12.10 -2.08
C SER A 222 19.72 11.51 -3.47
N LYS A 223 19.43 10.21 -3.64
CA LYS A 223 19.54 9.49 -4.92
C LYS A 223 18.22 9.39 -5.70
N LEU A 224 17.16 10.03 -5.22
CA LEU A 224 15.89 10.09 -5.95
C LEU A 224 16.09 10.95 -7.21
N PRO A 225 15.58 10.52 -8.38
CA PRO A 225 15.59 11.33 -9.59
C PRO A 225 15.07 12.74 -9.33
N THR A 226 15.77 13.75 -9.84
CA THR A 226 15.42 15.17 -9.59
C THR A 226 14.07 15.56 -10.16
N ALA A 227 13.62 14.85 -11.20
CA ALA A 227 12.29 14.98 -11.78
C ALA A 227 11.16 14.56 -10.82
N ILE A 228 11.45 13.77 -9.77
CA ILE A 228 10.46 13.41 -8.75
C ILE A 228 10.45 14.51 -7.69
N ASN A 229 9.63 15.52 -7.96
CA ASN A 229 9.29 16.58 -7.02
C ASN A 229 7.85 16.40 -6.51
N TYR A 230 7.39 17.33 -5.68
CA TYR A 230 6.04 17.28 -5.11
C TYR A 230 4.95 17.27 -6.20
N ASP A 231 5.08 18.10 -7.23
CA ASP A 231 4.08 18.21 -8.29
C ASP A 231 3.96 16.91 -9.10
N LYS A 232 5.10 16.29 -9.45
CA LYS A 232 5.12 14.97 -10.12
C LYS A 232 4.45 13.89 -9.27
N LEU A 233 4.64 13.91 -7.95
CA LEU A 233 3.95 12.99 -7.03
C LEU A 233 2.44 13.25 -6.99
N VAL A 234 2.00 14.52 -7.02
CA VAL A 234 0.58 14.89 -7.10
C VAL A 234 -0.03 14.42 -8.42
N ASP A 235 0.68 14.58 -9.54
CA ASP A 235 0.24 14.10 -10.86
C ASP A 235 0.04 12.59 -10.85
N TRP A 236 1.04 11.84 -10.37
CA TRP A 236 0.95 10.40 -10.23
C TRP A 236 -0.20 9.94 -9.34
N LEU A 237 -0.37 10.55 -8.17
CA LEU A 237 -1.48 10.22 -7.29
C LEU A 237 -2.84 10.63 -7.87
N THR A 238 -2.88 11.64 -8.73
CA THR A 238 -4.09 12.04 -9.46
C THR A 238 -4.47 10.99 -10.51
N VAL A 239 -3.50 10.45 -11.24
CA VAL A 239 -3.72 9.32 -12.18
C VAL A 239 -4.22 8.09 -11.43
N LEU A 240 -3.64 7.79 -10.25
CA LEU A 240 -4.06 6.65 -9.42
C LEU A 240 -5.39 6.88 -8.69
N LYS A 241 -5.84 8.13 -8.53
CA LYS A 241 -7.02 8.48 -7.72
C LYS A 241 -8.27 7.62 -7.97
N PRO A 242 -8.64 7.23 -9.21
CA PRO A 242 -9.84 6.40 -9.46
C PRO A 242 -9.81 5.04 -8.76
N ILE A 243 -8.61 4.50 -8.51
CA ILE A 243 -8.40 3.20 -7.85
C ILE A 243 -7.97 3.37 -6.39
N LEU A 244 -7.89 4.58 -5.84
CA LEU A 244 -7.66 4.78 -4.41
C LEU A 244 -8.99 4.73 -3.63
N ASN A 245 -8.96 4.15 -2.43
CA ASN A 245 -10.10 4.15 -1.50
C ASN A 245 -10.28 5.53 -0.87
N VAL A 246 -10.73 6.51 -1.68
CA VAL A 246 -10.86 7.92 -1.27
C VAL A 246 -11.82 8.14 -0.09
N VAL A 247 -12.75 7.21 0.08
CA VAL A 247 -13.77 7.18 1.15
C VAL A 247 -13.25 6.59 2.47
N ALA A 248 -12.03 6.04 2.49
CA ALA A 248 -11.37 5.53 3.70
C ALA A 248 -11.05 6.61 4.74
N SER A 249 -10.93 7.86 4.29
CA SER A 249 -10.77 9.04 5.14
C SER A 249 -11.88 10.04 4.82
N ARG A 250 -12.62 10.45 5.85
CA ARG A 250 -13.56 11.58 5.74
C ARG A 250 -12.82 12.92 5.70
N GLU A 251 -11.60 12.95 6.21
CA GLU A 251 -10.76 14.14 6.22
C GLU A 251 -10.03 14.26 4.87
N SER A 252 -10.25 15.36 4.17
CA SER A 252 -9.61 15.67 2.89
C SER A 252 -8.20 16.25 3.03
N LYS A 253 -7.67 16.40 4.26
CA LYS A 253 -6.42 17.10 4.57
C LYS A 253 -5.22 16.67 3.70
N PHE A 254 -5.10 15.38 3.44
CA PHE A 254 -4.01 14.80 2.65
C PHE A 254 -4.45 14.38 1.24
N GLY A 255 -5.73 14.54 0.89
CA GLY A 255 -6.29 14.01 -0.36
C GLY A 255 -6.18 12.48 -0.46
N PHE A 256 -6.57 11.97 -1.63
CA PHE A 256 -6.27 10.58 -2.08
C PHE A 256 -6.71 9.43 -1.14
N GLY A 257 -7.62 9.69 -0.20
CA GLY A 257 -8.06 8.69 0.78
C GLY A 257 -7.02 8.31 1.83
N ILE A 258 -5.95 9.09 1.96
CA ILE A 258 -4.84 8.77 2.86
C ILE A 258 -5.28 8.97 4.30
N VAL A 259 -5.06 7.94 5.11
CA VAL A 259 -5.38 7.93 6.52
C VAL A 259 -4.08 8.08 7.30
N CYS A 260 -3.90 9.20 8.00
CA CYS A 260 -2.68 9.45 8.77
C CYS A 260 -2.98 9.41 10.28
N TYR A 261 -2.20 8.64 11.03
CA TYR A 261 -2.21 8.58 12.49
C TYR A 261 -0.79 8.70 13.06
N PRO A 262 -0.62 9.08 14.34
CA PRO A 262 -1.60 9.77 15.18
C PRO A 262 -2.07 11.09 14.53
N LYS A 263 -3.30 11.52 14.85
CA LYS A 263 -3.86 12.77 14.31
C LYS A 263 -3.04 13.99 14.75
#